data_AF-A0A8J7D837-F1
#
_entry.id   AF-A0A8J7D837-F1
#
_cell.length_a   1.000
_cell.length_b   1.000
_cell.length_c   1.000
_cell.angle_alpha   90.00
_cell.angle_beta   90.00
_cell.angle_gamma   90.00
#
_symmetry.space_group_name_H-M   'P 1'
#
loop_
_entity.id
_entity.type
_entity.pdbx_description
1 polymer ?
#
loop_
_entity_poly.entity_id
_entity_poly.type
_entity_poly.pdbx_seq_one_letter_code
_entity_poly.pdbx_strand_id
1 'polypeptide(L)'
;MCQGKHAVGTVFQGELISLAEKVAQLRSPNLLELSNNLKLKLLIDSELITEEEYIYAKVIKKFDLDEHIVMIQFTSLSLKAIAILYKLIMVSSQ
;
A
#
# COMPACT_ATOMS: atom_id res chain seq x y z
N MET A 1 13.70 29.13 -6.96
CA MET A 1 13.65 28.23 -8.12
C MET A 1 13.17 26.87 -7.62
N CYS A 2 11.95 26.45 -7.96
CA CYS A 2 11.47 25.12 -7.61
C CYS A 2 11.57 24.24 -8.86
N GLN A 3 12.46 23.25 -8.82
CA GLN A 3 12.47 22.16 -9.79
C GLN A 3 11.55 21.04 -9.26
N GLY A 4 10.39 20.87 -9.89
CA GLY A 4 9.53 19.71 -9.67
C GLY A 4 10.02 18.55 -10.53
N LYS A 5 10.52 17.47 -9.89
CA LYS A 5 10.94 16.25 -10.59
C LYS A 5 9.74 15.34 -10.79
N HIS A 6 9.36 15.21 -12.07
CA HIS A 6 8.60 14.13 -12.71
C HIS A 6 8.09 13.00 -11.79
N ALA A 7 6.79 12.99 -11.50
CA ALA A 7 6.08 11.86 -10.91
C ALA A 7 5.44 11.03 -12.04
N VAL A 8 6.24 10.38 -12.89
CA VAL A 8 5.72 9.27 -13.70
C VAL A 8 5.62 8.08 -12.76
N GLY A 9 4.40 7.82 -12.28
CA GLY A 9 4.07 6.58 -11.59
C GLY A 9 3.21 5.71 -12.48
N THR A 10 3.51 4.42 -12.56
CA THR A 10 2.59 3.45 -13.15
C THR A 10 1.44 3.23 -12.17
N VAL A 11 0.20 3.46 -12.62
CA VAL A 11 -0.98 3.08 -11.85
C VAL A 11 -1.23 1.60 -12.10
N PHE A 12 -1.36 0.82 -11.02
CA PHE A 12 -1.68 -0.59 -11.11
C PHE A 12 -2.66 -0.97 -9.99
N GLN A 13 -3.43 -2.02 -10.26
CA GLN A 13 -4.23 -2.68 -9.25
C GLN A 13 -3.38 -3.79 -8.62
N GLY A 14 -3.24 -3.75 -7.30
CA GLY A 14 -2.56 -4.77 -6.50
C GLY A 14 -3.48 -5.30 -5.43
N GLU A 15 -3.08 -6.42 -4.82
CA GLU A 15 -3.83 -7.09 -3.77
C GLU A 15 -3.03 -7.08 -2.47
N LEU A 16 -3.65 -6.60 -1.38
CA LEU A 16 -3.06 -6.72 -0.05
C LEU A 16 -3.31 -8.15 0.45
N ILE A 17 -2.25 -8.95 0.49
CA ILE A 17 -2.31 -10.37 0.88
C ILE A 17 -2.39 -10.52 2.39
N SER A 18 -1.61 -9.72 3.11
CA SER A 18 -1.60 -9.70 4.56
C SER A 18 -1.31 -8.30 5.06
N LEU A 19 -1.88 -7.98 6.22
CA LEU A 19 -1.77 -6.66 6.83
C LEU A 19 -1.37 -6.81 8.30
N ALA A 20 -0.35 -6.06 8.69
CA ALA A 20 0.07 -5.85 10.07
C ALA A 20 0.18 -4.34 10.33
N GLU A 21 0.38 -3.94 11.59
CA GLU A 21 0.23 -2.53 12.01
C GLU A 21 1.03 -1.52 11.16
N LYS A 22 2.27 -1.86 10.79
CA LYS A 22 3.17 -0.96 10.05
C LYS A 22 3.62 -1.50 8.70
N VAL A 23 3.27 -2.75 8.39
CA VAL A 23 3.74 -3.46 7.19
C VAL A 23 2.62 -4.26 6.57
N ALA A 24 2.70 -4.49 5.28
CA ALA A 24 1.79 -5.36 4.56
C ALA A 24 2.54 -6.15 3.49
N GLN A 25 2.00 -7.31 3.12
CA GLN A 25 2.37 -7.97 1.88
C GLN A 25 1.46 -7.49 0.76
N LEU A 26 2.07 -7.06 -0.34
CA LEU A 26 1.39 -6.58 -1.53
C LEU A 26 1.76 -7.49 -2.69
N ARG A 27 0.74 -8.05 -3.35
CA ARG A 27 0.88 -8.62 -4.69
C ARG A 27 0.67 -7.52 -5.72
N SER A 28 1.61 -7.40 -6.66
CA SER A 28 1.58 -6.41 -7.73
C SER A 28 1.81 -7.09 -9.08
N PRO A 29 1.04 -6.75 -10.13
CA PRO A 29 1.32 -7.23 -11.49
C PRO A 29 2.64 -6.67 -12.02
N ASN A 30 3.12 -5.55 -11.47
CA ASN A 30 4.41 -4.96 -11.78
C ASN A 30 5.49 -5.45 -10.83
N LEU A 31 6.70 -5.65 -11.36
CA LEU A 31 7.90 -5.88 -10.57
C LEU A 31 8.24 -4.59 -9.79
N LEU A 32 8.14 -4.67 -8.46
CA LEU A 32 8.47 -3.57 -7.57
C LEU A 32 9.87 -3.78 -7.00
N GLU A 33 10.68 -2.72 -7.03
CA GLU A 33 12.04 -2.76 -6.50
C GLU A 33 12.14 -2.30 -5.06
N LEU A 34 13.18 -2.74 -4.37
CA LEU A 34 13.50 -2.27 -3.03
C LEU A 34 13.58 -0.74 -3.02
N SER A 35 13.03 -0.15 -1.96
CA SER A 35 12.90 1.30 -1.80
C SER A 35 12.01 2.04 -2.79
N ASN A 36 11.24 1.34 -3.64
CA ASN A 36 10.16 1.99 -4.37
C ASN A 36 9.16 2.63 -3.40
N ASN A 37 8.85 3.90 -3.63
CA ASN A 37 7.82 4.62 -2.89
C ASN A 37 6.48 4.41 -3.59
N LEU A 38 5.49 3.96 -2.84
CA LEU A 38 4.16 3.65 -3.32
C LEU A 38 3.17 4.66 -2.74
N LYS A 39 2.27 5.11 -3.61
CA LYS A 39 1.08 5.86 -3.24
C LYS A 39 -0.12 4.96 -3.51
N LEU A 40 -0.73 4.44 -2.45
CA LEU A 40 -1.78 3.45 -2.50
C LEU A 40 -3.14 4.12 -2.27
N LYS A 41 -4.17 3.69 -3.00
CA LYS A 41 -5.56 3.99 -2.70
C LYS A 41 -6.25 2.66 -2.40
N LEU A 42 -6.83 2.54 -1.22
CA LEU A 42 -7.57 1.33 -0.86
C LEU A 42 -8.90 1.32 -1.60
N LEU A 43 -9.15 0.27 -2.38
CA LEU A 43 -10.43 0.01 -3.01
C LEU A 43 -11.14 -1.03 -2.12
N ILE A 44 -12.10 -0.57 -1.32
CA ILE A 44 -12.91 -1.43 -0.45
C ILE A 44 -14.34 -1.34 -0.98
N ASP A 45 -15.01 -2.48 -1.17
CA ASP A 45 -16.40 -2.57 -1.68
C ASP A 45 -17.45 -1.94 -0.74
N SER A 46 -17.02 -1.37 0.39
CA SER A 46 -17.89 -0.68 1.33
C SER A 46 -18.02 0.78 0.93
N GLU A 47 -19.27 1.26 0.82
CA GLU A 47 -19.69 2.66 0.62
C GLU A 47 -19.08 3.69 1.61
N LEU A 48 -18.18 3.26 2.50
CA LEU A 48 -17.61 4.01 3.62
C LEU A 48 -16.45 4.94 3.28
N ILE A 49 -15.92 4.95 2.05
CA ILE A 49 -14.76 5.79 1.71
C ILE A 49 -15.06 6.64 0.48
N THR A 50 -15.74 7.76 0.72
CA THR A 50 -16.03 8.80 -0.27
C THR A 50 -14.93 9.85 -0.41
N GLU A 51 -13.84 9.76 0.37
CA GLU A 51 -12.73 10.72 0.33
C GLU A 51 -11.44 10.03 -0.12
N GLU A 52 -10.74 10.65 -1.06
CA GLU A 52 -9.48 10.16 -1.63
C GLU A 52 -8.33 10.19 -0.62
N GLU A 53 -8.34 9.24 0.31
CA GLU A 53 -7.24 9.08 1.24
C GLU A 53 -6.18 8.17 0.64
N TYR A 54 -5.00 8.74 0.39
CA TYR A 54 -3.85 8.00 -0.09
C TYR A 54 -2.99 7.52 1.08
N ILE A 55 -2.57 6.27 1.02
CA ILE A 55 -1.60 5.67 1.93
C ILE A 55 -0.24 5.66 1.27
N TYR A 56 0.76 6.21 1.95
CA TYR A 56 2.14 6.18 1.46
C TYR A 56 2.89 5.02 2.09
N ALA A 57 3.58 4.25 1.25
CA ALA A 57 4.35 3.10 1.66
C ALA A 57 5.67 3.01 0.91
N LYS A 58 6.59 2.18 1.40
CA LYS A 58 7.87 1.90 0.77
C LYS A 58 8.10 0.41 0.72
N VAL A 59 8.61 -0.11 -0.39
CA VAL A 59 9.03 -1.51 -0.51
C VAL A 59 10.28 -1.73 0.35
N ILE A 60 10.19 -2.63 1.32
CA ILE A 60 11.28 -2.95 2.26
C ILE A 60 11.85 -4.35 2.07
N LYS A 61 11.12 -5.26 1.40
CA LYS A 61 11.57 -6.62 1.11
C LYS A 61 10.91 -7.15 -0.17
N LYS A 62 11.66 -7.91 -0.97
CA LYS A 62 11.15 -8.75 -2.07
C LYS A 62 11.17 -10.22 -1.62
N PHE A 63 10.30 -11.05 -2.17
CA PHE A 63 10.32 -12.49 -1.91
C PHE A 63 10.95 -13.22 -3.09
N ASP A 64 11.90 -14.11 -2.82
CA ASP A 64 12.64 -14.84 -3.87
C ASP A 64 11.77 -15.90 -4.58
N LEU A 65 10.71 -16.37 -3.90
CA LEU A 65 9.81 -17.40 -4.40
C LEU A 65 8.68 -16.85 -5.30
N ASP A 66 8.37 -15.55 -5.18
CA ASP A 66 7.34 -14.88 -5.97
C ASP A 66 7.72 -13.38 -6.10
N GLU A 67 8.24 -13.01 -7.27
CA GLU A 67 8.72 -11.66 -7.57
C GLU A 67 7.60 -10.61 -7.64
N HIS A 68 6.33 -11.06 -7.70
CA HIS A 68 5.16 -10.20 -7.66
C HIS A 68 4.71 -9.89 -6.24
N ILE A 69 5.25 -10.58 -5.24
CA ILE A 69 4.97 -10.32 -3.83
C ILE A 69 6.11 -9.53 -3.21
N VAL A 70 5.76 -8.42 -2.57
CA VAL A 70 6.70 -7.60 -1.82
C VAL A 70 6.15 -7.26 -0.43
N MET A 71 7.05 -7.01 0.51
CA MET A 71 6.69 -6.42 1.79
C MET A 71 6.86 -4.91 1.71
N ILE A 72 5.80 -4.21 2.06
CA ILE A 72 5.76 -2.75 2.11
C ILE A 72 5.66 -2.28 3.56
N GLN A 73 6.27 -1.14 3.87
CA GLN A 73 6.14 -0.44 5.14
C GLN A 73 5.40 0.88 4.93
N PHE A 74 4.38 1.15 5.74
CA PHE A 74 3.67 2.42 5.69
C PHE A 74 4.55 3.54 6.25
N THR A 75 4.72 4.62 5.49
CA THR A 75 5.63 5.74 5.84
C THR A 75 4.89 6.98 6.32
N SER A 76 3.62 7.14 5.94
CA SER A 76 2.75 8.22 6.42
C SER A 76 1.31 7.73 6.43
N LEU A 77 0.77 7.52 7.63
CA LEU A 77 -0.62 7.16 7.85
C LEU A 77 -1.29 8.27 8.63
N SER A 78 -2.42 8.77 8.12
CA SER A 78 -3.33 9.59 8.90
C SER A 78 -4.05 8.72 9.96
N LEU A 79 -4.66 9.36 10.97
CA LEU A 79 -5.49 8.64 11.95
C LEU A 79 -6.66 7.88 11.30
N LYS A 80 -7.19 8.41 10.20
CA LYS A 80 -8.28 7.80 9.43
C LYS A 80 -7.80 6.56 8.66
N ALA A 81 -6.64 6.65 7.99
CA ALA A 81 -6.01 5.50 7.35
C ALA A 81 -5.67 4.40 8.37
N ILE A 82 -5.14 4.78 9.54
CA ILE A 82 -4.90 3.86 10.66
C ILE A 82 -6.18 3.15 11.06
N ALA A 83 -7.29 3.89 11.26
CA ALA A 83 -8.58 3.29 11.63
C ALA A 83 -9.12 2.32 10.56
N ILE A 84 -8.93 2.64 9.27
CA ILE A 84 -9.32 1.75 8.17
C ILE A 84 -8.49 0.46 8.20
N LEU A 85 -7.16 0.57 8.31
CA LEU A 85 -6.27 -0.59 8.37
C LEU A 85 -6.59 -1.47 9.58
N TYR A 86 -6.83 -0.90 10.76
CA TYR A 86 -7.23 -1.68 11.94
C TYR A 86 -8.55 -2.42 11.74
N LYS A 87 -9.55 -1.79 11.11
CA LYS A 87 -10.80 -2.48 10.77
C LYS A 87 -10.56 -3.69 9.86
N LEU A 88 -9.69 -3.55 8.86
CA LEU A 88 -9.33 -4.65 7.95
C LEU A 88 -8.61 -5.80 8.67
N ILE A 89 -7.68 -5.48 9.59
CA ILE A 89 -6.98 -6.49 10.40
C ILE A 89 -7.99 -7.28 11.26
N MET A 90 -8.93 -6.58 11.90
CA MET A 90 -9.93 -7.23 12.76
C MET A 90 -10.90 -8.13 11.99
N VAL A 91 -11.29 -7.75 10.77
CA VAL A 91 -12.18 -8.56 9.93
C VAL A 91 -11.46 -9.80 9.38
N SER A 92 -10.16 -9.72 9.12
CA SER A 92 -9.36 -10.84 8.59
C SER A 92 -8.99 -11.90 9.66
N SER A 93 -9.40 -11.71 10.92
CA SER A 93 -9.10 -12.60 12.06
C SER A 93 -10.31 -13.45 12.50
N GLN A 94 -11.35 -13.58 11.67
CA GLN A 94 -12.52 -14.44 11.92
C GLN A 94 -12.61 -15.59 10.91
#